data_AF-G7ZDY5-F1
#
_entry.id   AF-G7ZDY5-F1
#
_cell.length_a   1.000
_cell.length_b   1.000
_cell.length_c   1.000
_cell.angle_alpha   90.00
_cell.angle_beta   90.00
_cell.angle_gamma   90.00
#
_symmetry.space_group_name_H-M   'P 1'
#
loop_
_entity.id
_entity.type
_entity.pdbx_description
1 polymer ?
#
loop_
_entity_poly.entity_id
_entity_poly.type
_entity_poly.pdbx_seq_one_letter_code
_entity_poly.pdbx_strand_id
1 'polypeptide(L)'
;MQTRYSYGGDEHIFVEMDEEMSLEAFFKSMSITNAVRAAHIDGITEICPANGSFQIKFDPDRIAPDELMGRLRALEQAADKAEKRLETRIVEVPVFYRDPWTTETLMRFRERHQDPQSTDLEYAARMNGYDTVEQFIHAHHASPWFVSMVGFVAGLPFLYQLVERSRQIQVPKYLRPRTDTPKHTIGHGGCFGCVYSVRGAGGYQMFGITPMPIYDPTQKVSYLREFMVFFRPGDIVKWKPIDREEYDAITADVAANRYEPRIRKVTFDLDSFNADIDGTNQRLMETLHGV
;
A
#
# COMPACT_ATOMS: atom_id res chain seq x y z
N MET A 1 -2.00 -2.32 21.82
CA MET A 1 -2.86 -1.31 21.20
C MET A 1 -3.52 -0.42 22.23
N GLN A 2 -3.02 0.80 22.34
CA GLN A 2 -3.66 1.90 23.05
C GLN A 2 -4.07 2.95 22.03
N THR A 3 -5.37 3.13 21.81
CA THR A 3 -5.88 4.09 20.83
C THR A 3 -5.73 5.52 21.34
N ARG A 4 -5.05 6.36 20.55
CA ARG A 4 -4.84 7.78 20.85
C ARG A 4 -5.75 8.64 19.97
N TYR A 5 -6.50 9.52 20.61
CA TYR A 5 -7.32 10.54 19.95
C TYR A 5 -6.67 11.90 20.16
N SER A 6 -6.61 12.69 19.11
CA SER A 6 -6.02 14.03 19.13
C SER A 6 -6.71 14.95 18.14
N TYR A 7 -6.62 16.25 18.39
CA TYR A 7 -7.09 17.27 17.45
C TYR A 7 -6.07 17.47 16.33
N GLY A 8 -6.56 17.55 15.09
CA GLY A 8 -5.79 17.79 13.87
C GLY A 8 -6.04 19.18 13.30
N GLY A 9 -5.92 20.23 14.13
CA GLY A 9 -6.41 21.57 13.81
C GLY A 9 -7.89 21.74 14.15
N ASP A 10 -8.53 22.76 13.58
CA ASP A 10 -9.88 23.19 13.98
C ASP A 10 -11.01 22.26 13.48
N GLU A 11 -10.78 21.57 12.36
CA GLU A 11 -11.80 20.80 11.64
C GLU A 11 -11.50 19.29 11.56
N HIS A 12 -10.51 18.79 12.29
CA HIS A 12 -10.11 17.39 12.21
C HIS A 12 -9.88 16.73 13.57
N ILE A 13 -10.24 15.45 13.64
CA ILE A 13 -9.81 14.54 14.70
C ILE A 13 -8.93 13.48 14.06
N PHE A 14 -7.74 13.29 14.62
CA PHE A 14 -6.82 12.22 14.25
C PHE A 14 -6.86 11.13 15.32
N VAL A 15 -7.05 9.89 14.87
CA VAL A 15 -7.11 8.71 15.72
C VAL A 15 -6.07 7.70 15.27
N GLU A 16 -5.17 7.32 16.17
CA GLU A 16 -4.10 6.37 15.94
C GLU A 16 -4.32 5.13 16.80
N MET A 17 -4.38 3.96 16.18
CA MET A 17 -4.68 2.70 16.85
C MET A 17 -3.43 2.12 17.54
N ASP A 18 -2.30 2.19 16.83
CA ASP A 18 -1.00 1.70 17.28
C ASP A 18 0.13 2.33 16.46
N GLU A 19 1.28 2.56 17.10
CA GLU A 19 2.49 3.08 16.46
C GLU A 19 3.15 2.02 15.55
N GLU A 20 2.93 0.73 15.84
CA GLU A 20 3.52 -0.36 15.06
C GLU A 20 2.93 -0.53 13.65
N MET A 21 1.77 0.10 13.37
CA MET A 21 1.07 0.06 12.08
C MET A 21 0.89 -1.38 11.52
N SER A 22 0.46 -2.31 12.39
CA SER A 22 0.25 -3.71 12.06
C SER A 22 -1.07 -3.97 11.30
N LEU A 23 -1.27 -5.20 10.82
CA LEU A 23 -2.54 -5.62 10.24
C LEU A 23 -3.69 -5.55 11.26
N GLU A 24 -3.44 -5.87 12.53
CA GLU A 24 -4.42 -5.72 13.60
C GLU A 24 -4.87 -4.27 13.76
N ALA A 25 -3.92 -3.32 13.70
CA ALA A 25 -4.21 -1.90 13.72
C ALA A 25 -5.04 -1.47 12.51
N PHE A 26 -4.74 -2.01 11.32
CA PHE A 26 -5.55 -1.80 10.12
C PHE A 26 -6.98 -2.30 10.29
N PHE A 27 -7.17 -3.55 10.71
CA PHE A 27 -8.51 -4.12 10.90
C PHE A 27 -9.31 -3.36 11.94
N LYS A 28 -8.68 -2.92 13.04
CA LYS A 28 -9.34 -2.07 14.03
C LYS A 28 -9.75 -0.71 13.44
N SER A 29 -8.84 -0.02 12.76
CA SER A 29 -9.10 1.27 12.10
C SER A 29 -10.26 1.15 11.09
N MET A 30 -10.25 0.08 10.29
CA MET A 30 -11.28 -0.22 9.32
C MET A 30 -12.65 -0.49 9.98
N SER A 31 -12.71 -1.28 11.04
CA SER A 31 -13.95 -1.55 11.77
C SER A 31 -14.54 -0.27 12.36
N ILE A 32 -13.72 0.60 12.94
CA ILE A 32 -14.16 1.88 13.49
C ILE A 32 -14.66 2.80 12.38
N THR A 33 -13.91 2.97 11.31
CA THR A 33 -14.31 3.86 10.20
C THR A 33 -15.57 3.37 9.49
N ASN A 34 -15.80 2.05 9.41
CA ASN A 34 -17.07 1.49 8.95
C ASN A 34 -18.23 1.80 9.91
N ALA A 35 -18.01 1.69 11.23
CA ALA A 35 -19.01 2.04 12.23
C ALA A 35 -19.36 3.54 12.19
N VAL A 36 -18.36 4.42 12.02
CA VAL A 36 -18.57 5.87 11.84
C VAL A 36 -19.39 6.15 10.58
N ARG A 37 -19.08 5.47 9.47
CA ARG A 37 -19.85 5.61 8.22
C ARG A 37 -21.30 5.19 8.39
N ALA A 38 -21.53 4.06 9.08
CA ALA A 38 -22.88 3.53 9.34
C ALA A 38 -23.69 4.39 10.34
N ALA A 39 -23.01 5.11 11.23
CA ALA A 39 -23.66 5.96 12.22
C ALA A 39 -24.25 7.25 11.60
N HIS A 40 -23.84 7.62 10.38
CA HIS A 40 -24.31 8.83 9.68
C HIS A 40 -24.31 10.08 10.58
N ILE A 41 -23.22 10.27 11.35
CA ILE A 41 -23.10 11.37 12.31
C ILE A 41 -23.15 12.70 11.56
N ASP A 42 -24.11 13.54 11.90
CA ASP A 42 -24.24 14.85 11.29
C ASP A 42 -23.03 15.74 11.62
N GLY A 43 -22.56 16.48 10.62
CA GLY A 43 -21.35 17.30 10.72
C GLY A 43 -20.06 16.60 10.28
N ILE A 44 -19.99 15.26 10.16
CA ILE A 44 -18.84 14.60 9.52
C ILE A 44 -18.89 14.81 8.01
N THR A 45 -17.80 15.32 7.44
CA THR A 45 -17.68 15.59 6.00
C THR A 45 -16.82 14.57 5.28
N GLU A 46 -15.74 14.09 5.92
CA GLU A 46 -14.83 13.11 5.32
C GLU A 46 -14.33 12.09 6.36
N ILE A 47 -14.18 10.84 5.92
CA ILE A 47 -13.60 9.73 6.69
C ILE A 47 -12.39 9.22 5.92
N CYS A 48 -11.20 9.45 6.45
CA CYS A 48 -9.93 9.17 5.79
C CYS A 48 -9.17 8.05 6.53
N PRO A 49 -9.42 6.77 6.22
CA PRO A 49 -8.67 5.66 6.80
C PRO A 49 -7.24 5.62 6.25
N ALA A 50 -6.32 5.22 7.11
CA ALA A 50 -4.92 4.96 6.83
C ALA A 50 -4.47 3.68 7.58
N ASN A 51 -3.24 3.23 7.32
CA ASN A 51 -2.68 1.95 7.81
C ASN A 51 -3.17 1.54 9.21
N GLY A 52 -2.71 2.22 10.26
CA GLY A 52 -3.10 1.98 11.66
C GLY A 52 -3.78 3.18 12.30
N SER A 53 -4.36 4.07 11.50
CA SER A 53 -4.95 5.33 11.95
C SER A 53 -6.06 5.78 11.01
N PHE A 54 -6.81 6.79 11.41
CA PHE A 54 -7.73 7.47 10.52
C PHE A 54 -7.88 8.94 10.93
N GLN A 55 -8.28 9.75 9.96
CA GLN A 55 -8.65 11.14 10.20
C GLN A 55 -10.14 11.32 9.89
N ILE A 56 -10.83 12.06 10.75
CA ILE A 56 -12.21 12.51 10.52
C ILE A 56 -12.16 14.01 10.31
N LYS A 57 -12.70 14.48 9.19
CA LYS A 57 -12.97 15.90 8.98
C LYS A 57 -14.43 16.17 9.33
N PHE A 58 -14.67 17.28 10.02
CA PHE A 58 -16.00 17.66 10.46
C PHE A 58 -16.21 19.17 10.40
N ASP A 59 -17.48 19.57 10.40
CA ASP A 59 -17.92 20.95 10.46
C ASP A 59 -18.20 21.35 11.93
N PRO A 60 -17.35 22.20 12.54
CA PRO A 60 -17.49 22.58 13.94
C PRO A 60 -18.74 23.41 14.25
N ASP A 61 -19.38 24.04 13.25
CA ASP A 61 -20.64 24.75 13.43
C ASP A 61 -21.84 23.78 13.54
N ARG A 62 -21.64 22.51 13.14
CA ARG A 62 -22.67 21.46 13.17
C ARG A 62 -22.47 20.46 14.31
N ILE A 63 -21.23 20.17 14.68
CA ILE A 63 -20.90 19.29 15.81
C ILE A 63 -19.67 19.80 16.56
N ALA A 64 -19.80 19.91 17.89
CA ALA A 64 -18.68 20.33 18.72
C ALA A 64 -17.55 19.29 18.70
N PRO A 65 -16.27 19.69 18.64
CA PRO A 65 -15.14 18.76 18.58
C PRO A 65 -15.11 17.73 19.71
N ASP A 66 -15.35 18.15 20.96
CA ASP A 66 -15.39 17.26 22.13
C ASP A 66 -16.56 16.27 22.04
N GLU A 67 -17.71 16.69 21.50
CA GLU A 67 -18.86 15.81 21.31
C GLU A 67 -18.54 14.72 20.28
N LEU A 68 -17.99 15.10 19.13
CA LEU A 68 -17.57 14.15 18.10
C LEU A 68 -16.53 13.17 18.66
N MET A 69 -15.53 13.65 19.40
CA MET A 69 -14.54 12.78 20.04
C MET A 69 -15.17 11.77 21.00
N GLY A 70 -16.16 12.18 21.79
CA GLY A 70 -16.95 11.27 22.63
C GLY A 70 -17.67 10.18 21.81
N ARG A 71 -18.32 10.56 20.70
CA ARG A 71 -19.00 9.62 19.80
C ARG A 71 -18.03 8.62 19.17
N LEU A 72 -16.86 9.06 18.71
CA LEU A 72 -15.86 8.17 18.13
C LEU A 72 -15.35 7.12 19.12
N ARG A 73 -15.09 7.52 20.38
CA ARG A 73 -14.68 6.59 21.45
C ARG A 73 -15.77 5.55 21.77
N ALA A 74 -17.04 5.94 21.72
CA ALA A 74 -18.15 5.01 21.91
C ALA A 74 -18.24 3.98 20.76
N LEU A 75 -18.03 4.43 19.52
CA LEU A 75 -18.01 3.54 18.35
C LEU A 75 -16.85 2.56 18.36
N GLU A 76 -15.69 2.96 18.88
CA GLU A 76 -14.54 2.06 19.06
C GLU A 76 -14.89 0.83 19.91
N GLN A 77 -15.55 1.04 21.05
CA GLN A 77 -15.94 -0.06 21.95
C GLN A 77 -16.89 -1.07 21.28
N ALA A 78 -17.73 -0.59 20.36
CA ALA A 78 -18.61 -1.45 19.57
C ALA A 78 -17.85 -2.20 18.46
N ALA A 79 -16.87 -1.54 17.83
CA ALA A 79 -16.08 -2.06 16.72
C ALA A 79 -15.10 -3.17 17.12
N ASP A 80 -14.66 -3.23 18.38
CA ASP A 80 -13.75 -4.27 18.89
C ASP A 80 -14.30 -5.71 18.76
N LYS A 81 -15.62 -5.87 18.52
CA LYS A 81 -16.28 -7.16 18.34
C LYS A 81 -16.45 -7.58 16.87
N ALA A 82 -16.06 -6.74 15.92
CA ALA A 82 -16.22 -7.03 14.50
C ALA A 82 -15.29 -8.16 14.04
N GLU A 83 -15.76 -8.98 13.11
CA GLU A 83 -14.94 -9.99 12.46
C GLU A 83 -13.78 -9.34 11.67
N LYS A 84 -12.59 -9.90 11.79
CA LYS A 84 -11.38 -9.41 11.09
C LYS A 84 -11.20 -10.15 9.77
N ARG A 85 -12.28 -10.16 8.98
CA ARG A 85 -12.39 -10.87 7.72
C ARG A 85 -12.78 -9.92 6.60
N LEU A 86 -12.18 -10.13 5.42
CA LEU A 86 -12.39 -9.32 4.23
C LEU A 86 -12.65 -10.21 3.01
N GLU A 87 -13.78 -9.96 2.35
CA GLU A 87 -13.98 -10.40 0.98
C GLU A 87 -13.31 -9.39 0.05
N THR A 88 -12.21 -9.81 -0.58
CA THR A 88 -11.31 -8.94 -1.34
C THR A 88 -10.86 -9.62 -2.64
N ARG A 89 -9.81 -9.10 -3.25
CA ARG A 89 -9.18 -9.66 -4.44
C ARG A 89 -7.67 -9.71 -4.28
N ILE A 90 -7.07 -10.67 -4.96
CA ILE A 90 -5.64 -10.71 -5.22
C ILE A 90 -5.36 -10.29 -6.66
N VAL A 91 -4.37 -9.42 -6.84
CA VAL A 91 -3.94 -8.86 -8.13
C VAL A 91 -2.48 -9.23 -8.39
N GLU A 92 -2.21 -9.81 -9.55
CA GLU A 92 -0.83 -9.99 -10.03
C GLU A 92 -0.35 -8.71 -10.74
N VAL A 93 0.77 -8.13 -10.27
CA VAL A 93 1.33 -6.91 -10.84
C VAL A 93 2.72 -7.19 -11.44
N PRO A 94 2.91 -7.00 -12.76
CA PRO A 94 4.20 -7.19 -13.41
C PRO A 94 5.19 -6.12 -12.97
N VAL A 95 6.43 -6.50 -12.66
CA VAL A 95 7.49 -5.59 -12.23
C VAL A 95 8.77 -5.90 -12.99
N PHE A 96 9.25 -4.93 -13.76
CA PHE A 96 10.58 -4.96 -14.33
C PHE A 96 11.56 -4.40 -13.29
N TYR A 97 12.20 -5.29 -12.54
CA TYR A 97 13.23 -4.91 -11.58
C TYR A 97 14.52 -4.54 -12.30
N ARG A 98 15.33 -3.67 -11.67
CA ARG A 98 16.59 -3.16 -12.26
C ARG A 98 16.38 -2.52 -13.65
N ASP A 99 15.22 -1.89 -13.84
CA ASP A 99 14.93 -1.20 -15.08
C ASP A 99 15.88 0.01 -15.27
N PRO A 100 16.19 0.39 -16.51
CA PRO A 100 17.14 1.47 -16.77
C PRO A 100 16.63 2.84 -16.30
N TRP A 101 15.32 3.07 -16.24
CA TRP A 101 14.75 4.40 -15.97
C TRP A 101 14.78 4.77 -14.48
N THR A 102 14.39 3.82 -13.62
CA THR A 102 14.57 3.99 -12.17
C THR A 102 16.05 4.00 -11.83
N THR A 103 16.88 3.17 -12.48
CA THR A 103 18.34 3.16 -12.31
C THR A 103 18.98 4.51 -12.66
N GLU A 104 18.62 5.11 -13.79
CA GLU A 104 19.10 6.45 -14.17
C GLU A 104 18.64 7.50 -13.15
N THR A 105 17.34 7.49 -12.81
CA THR A 105 16.76 8.47 -11.89
C THR A 105 17.43 8.39 -10.51
N LEU A 106 17.57 7.17 -9.99
CA LEU A 106 18.15 6.93 -8.67
C LEU A 106 19.60 7.42 -8.67
N MET A 107 20.37 7.13 -9.73
CA MET A 107 21.77 7.54 -9.83
C MET A 107 21.94 9.06 -9.92
N ARG A 108 21.01 9.76 -10.55
CA ARG A 108 21.01 11.24 -10.60
C ARG A 108 20.84 11.91 -9.23
N PHE A 109 20.26 11.22 -8.24
CA PHE A 109 20.00 11.76 -6.89
C PHE A 109 20.79 11.05 -5.78
N ARG A 110 21.93 10.41 -6.10
CA ARG A 110 22.74 9.69 -5.10
C ARG A 110 23.16 10.57 -3.92
N GLU A 111 23.35 11.88 -4.11
CA GLU A 111 23.74 12.84 -3.06
C GLU A 111 22.68 13.05 -1.97
N ARG A 112 21.48 12.49 -2.16
CA ARG A 112 20.37 12.52 -1.20
C ARG A 112 20.17 11.20 -0.47
N HIS A 113 20.90 10.16 -0.88
CA HIS A 113 20.80 8.81 -0.36
C HIS A 113 21.78 8.57 0.80
N GLN A 114 21.49 7.56 1.61
CA GLN A 114 22.32 7.12 2.74
C GLN A 114 23.67 6.60 2.29
N ASP A 115 23.68 5.93 1.13
CA ASP A 115 24.86 5.39 0.48
C ASP A 115 24.88 5.84 -0.99
N PRO A 116 25.66 6.89 -1.32
CA PRO A 116 25.75 7.40 -2.68
C PRO A 116 26.43 6.46 -3.68
N GLN A 117 27.09 5.39 -3.24
CA GLN A 117 27.87 4.49 -4.11
C GLN A 117 27.11 3.25 -4.57
N SER A 118 25.94 2.99 -4.00
CA SER A 118 25.10 1.84 -4.35
C SER A 118 23.83 2.26 -5.05
N THR A 119 23.22 1.33 -5.78
CA THR A 119 21.81 1.39 -6.18
C THR A 119 20.90 1.17 -4.97
N ASP A 120 19.64 1.54 -5.11
CA ASP A 120 18.63 1.35 -4.05
C ASP A 120 18.44 -0.15 -3.72
N LEU A 121 18.52 -1.02 -4.72
CA LEU A 121 18.42 -2.48 -4.55
C LEU A 121 19.63 -3.07 -3.82
N GLU A 122 20.85 -2.63 -4.13
CA GLU A 122 22.07 -3.07 -3.43
C GLU A 122 22.07 -2.61 -1.97
N TYR A 123 21.65 -1.36 -1.73
CA TYR A 123 21.48 -0.84 -0.37
C TYR A 123 20.43 -1.65 0.41
N ALA A 124 19.27 -1.88 -0.20
CA ALA A 124 18.18 -2.65 0.40
C ALA A 124 18.57 -4.10 0.71
N ALA A 125 19.28 -4.77 -0.21
CA ALA A 125 19.76 -6.13 -0.04
C ALA A 125 20.67 -6.24 1.20
N ARG A 126 21.69 -5.39 1.31
CA ARG A 126 22.59 -5.39 2.47
C ARG A 126 21.88 -5.03 3.78
N MET A 127 20.97 -4.05 3.75
CA MET A 127 20.19 -3.66 4.95
C MET A 127 19.35 -4.80 5.50
N ASN A 128 18.94 -5.74 4.65
CA ASN A 128 18.14 -6.91 5.02
C ASN A 128 18.95 -8.21 5.09
N GLY A 129 20.29 -8.13 5.05
CA GLY A 129 21.16 -9.28 5.22
C GLY A 129 21.21 -10.27 4.05
N TYR A 130 20.87 -9.83 2.84
CA TYR A 130 21.01 -10.65 1.63
C TYR A 130 22.39 -10.45 0.99
N ASP A 131 22.99 -11.56 0.53
CA ASP A 131 24.31 -11.54 -0.11
C ASP A 131 24.25 -10.94 -1.52
N THR A 132 23.11 -11.09 -2.20
CA THR A 132 22.92 -10.61 -3.57
C THR A 132 21.59 -9.88 -3.77
N VAL A 133 21.56 -9.02 -4.79
CA VAL A 133 20.35 -8.32 -5.22
C VAL A 133 19.28 -9.31 -5.70
N GLU A 134 19.68 -10.42 -6.33
CA GLU A 134 18.77 -11.48 -6.77
C GLU A 134 18.02 -12.13 -5.61
N GLN A 135 18.73 -12.45 -4.51
CA GLN A 135 18.10 -13.01 -3.32
C GLN A 135 17.11 -12.02 -2.69
N PHE A 136 17.48 -10.73 -2.64
CA PHE A 136 16.59 -9.68 -2.16
C PHE A 136 15.35 -9.52 -3.04
N ILE A 137 15.51 -9.45 -4.36
CA ILE A 137 14.39 -9.37 -5.31
C ILE A 137 13.47 -10.57 -5.13
N HIS A 138 14.04 -11.78 -5.01
CA HIS A 138 13.28 -13.00 -4.74
C HIS A 138 12.45 -12.87 -3.46
N ALA A 139 13.05 -12.44 -2.35
CA ALA A 139 12.33 -12.22 -1.11
C ALA A 139 11.21 -11.18 -1.24
N HIS A 140 11.43 -10.10 -2.00
CA HIS A 140 10.44 -9.05 -2.22
C HIS A 140 9.21 -9.57 -2.99
N HIS A 141 9.41 -10.36 -4.04
CA HIS A 141 8.29 -10.83 -4.87
C HIS A 141 7.71 -12.19 -4.46
N ALA A 142 8.40 -12.99 -3.65
CA ALA A 142 7.98 -14.36 -3.33
C ALA A 142 6.66 -14.39 -2.55
N SER A 143 6.46 -13.45 -1.64
CA SER A 143 5.26 -13.37 -0.80
C SER A 143 4.26 -12.35 -1.33
N PRO A 144 2.96 -12.50 -1.03
CA PRO A 144 1.95 -11.50 -1.30
C PRO A 144 2.10 -10.27 -0.38
N TRP A 145 1.40 -9.21 -0.74
CA TRP A 145 1.44 -7.92 -0.07
C TRP A 145 0.00 -7.41 0.15
N PHE A 146 -0.26 -6.77 1.27
CA PHE A 146 -1.59 -6.27 1.63
C PHE A 146 -1.63 -4.75 1.50
N VAL A 147 -2.58 -4.22 0.73
CA VAL A 147 -2.78 -2.77 0.58
C VAL A 147 -3.46 -2.23 1.84
N SER A 148 -2.70 -1.64 2.74
CA SER A 148 -3.19 -1.10 4.01
C SER A 148 -3.74 0.33 3.90
N MET A 149 -3.35 1.06 2.85
CA MET A 149 -3.85 2.41 2.58
C MET A 149 -3.73 2.72 1.09
N VAL A 150 -4.62 3.59 0.60
CA VAL A 150 -4.49 4.20 -0.73
C VAL A 150 -4.58 5.72 -0.54
N GLY A 151 -3.56 6.47 -0.96
CA GLY A 151 -3.48 7.91 -0.67
C GLY A 151 -2.18 8.56 -1.12
N PHE A 152 -1.72 9.57 -0.39
CA PHE A 152 -0.57 10.43 -0.72
C PHE A 152 -0.74 11.24 -2.01
N VAL A 153 -0.43 10.64 -3.17
CA VAL A 153 -0.59 11.27 -4.49
C VAL A 153 -1.35 10.30 -5.38
N ALA A 154 -2.53 10.73 -5.82
CA ALA A 154 -3.33 10.10 -6.89
C ALA A 154 -3.38 8.56 -6.85
N GLY A 155 -3.99 7.98 -5.81
CA GLY A 155 -4.24 6.54 -5.75
C GLY A 155 -3.01 5.67 -5.47
N LEU A 156 -1.91 6.23 -4.95
CA LEU A 156 -0.73 5.45 -4.56
C LEU A 156 -1.07 4.49 -3.41
N PRO A 157 -0.87 3.16 -3.58
CA PRO A 157 -1.07 2.19 -2.52
C PRO A 157 0.14 2.13 -1.57
N PHE A 158 -0.13 1.93 -0.29
CA PHE A 158 0.85 1.52 0.70
C PHE A 158 0.62 0.05 1.00
N LEU A 159 1.66 -0.76 0.84
CA LEU A 159 1.56 -2.21 0.95
C LEU A 159 2.45 -2.75 2.06
N TYR A 160 1.92 -3.71 2.80
CA TYR A 160 2.62 -4.44 3.84
C TYR A 160 2.89 -5.88 3.38
N GLN A 161 4.12 -6.38 3.55
CA GLN A 161 4.44 -7.75 3.12
C GLN A 161 3.75 -8.77 4.04
N LEU A 162 3.02 -9.72 3.46
CA LEU A 162 2.33 -10.77 4.21
C LEU A 162 3.30 -11.89 4.61
N VAL A 163 4.24 -11.58 5.50
CA VAL A 163 5.17 -12.54 6.10
C VAL A 163 5.28 -12.26 7.60
N GLU A 164 5.89 -13.18 8.35
CA GLU A 164 6.28 -12.91 9.74
C GLU A 164 7.09 -11.61 9.85
N ARG A 165 6.88 -10.84 10.91
CA ARG A 165 7.53 -9.53 11.12
C ARG A 165 9.06 -9.58 11.04
N SER A 166 9.67 -10.68 11.48
CA SER A 166 11.11 -10.94 11.40
C SER A 166 11.63 -11.08 9.96
N ARG A 167 10.77 -11.49 9.02
CA ARG A 167 11.07 -11.69 7.59
C ARG A 167 10.73 -10.48 6.72
N GLN A 168 10.10 -9.46 7.30
CA GLN A 168 9.66 -8.30 6.55
C GLN A 168 10.83 -7.44 6.07
N ILE A 169 10.78 -7.09 4.79
CA ILE A 169 11.73 -6.16 4.21
C ILE A 169 11.56 -4.77 4.84
N GLN A 170 12.65 -4.26 5.40
CA GLN A 170 12.71 -2.92 5.97
C GLN A 170 13.87 -2.13 5.36
N VAL A 171 13.57 -0.96 4.81
CA VAL A 171 14.61 -0.07 4.26
C VAL A 171 14.22 1.38 4.49
N PRO A 172 15.07 2.23 5.07
CA PRO A 172 14.73 3.63 5.33
C PRO A 172 14.48 4.41 4.03
N LYS A 173 13.63 5.44 4.14
CA LYS A 173 13.48 6.47 3.10
C LYS A 173 14.80 7.22 2.90
N TYR A 174 15.00 7.83 1.74
CA TYR A 174 16.14 8.71 1.47
C TYR A 174 16.28 9.79 2.54
N LEU A 175 17.52 10.21 2.83
CA LEU A 175 17.79 11.32 3.78
C LEU A 175 17.10 12.61 3.36
N ARG A 176 17.06 12.88 2.05
CA ARG A 176 16.28 13.96 1.45
C ARG A 176 15.48 13.40 0.27
N PRO A 177 14.17 13.71 0.14
CA PRO A 177 13.38 13.19 -0.97
C PRO A 177 13.95 13.66 -2.31
N ARG A 178 13.87 12.80 -3.33
CA ARG A 178 14.15 13.17 -4.72
C ARG A 178 13.07 14.10 -5.21
N THR A 179 13.42 15.00 -6.12
CA THR A 179 12.46 15.88 -6.79
C THR A 179 11.84 15.24 -8.02
N ASP A 180 12.30 14.05 -8.42
CA ASP A 180 11.77 13.28 -9.54
C ASP A 180 11.86 11.78 -9.26
N THR A 181 10.81 11.06 -9.65
CA THR A 181 10.60 9.61 -9.54
C THR A 181 9.69 9.24 -10.70
N PRO A 182 10.07 8.29 -11.58
CA PRO A 182 9.23 7.87 -12.69
C PRO A 182 7.84 7.43 -12.23
N LYS A 183 6.84 7.61 -13.09
CA LYS A 183 5.53 6.99 -12.83
C LYS A 183 5.67 5.48 -12.88
N HIS A 184 4.80 4.81 -12.13
CA HIS A 184 4.69 3.38 -11.95
C HIS A 184 5.91 2.70 -11.30
N THR A 185 6.79 3.48 -10.68
CA THR A 185 7.90 2.93 -9.90
C THR A 185 7.37 2.15 -8.69
N ILE A 186 7.91 0.94 -8.49
CA ILE A 186 7.75 0.17 -7.27
C ILE A 186 8.75 0.73 -6.26
N GLY A 187 8.24 1.30 -5.17
CA GLY A 187 9.07 1.92 -4.14
C GLY A 187 8.95 1.26 -2.78
N HIS A 188 9.99 1.33 -1.95
CA HIS A 188 9.99 0.81 -0.58
C HIS A 188 10.53 1.81 0.44
N GLY A 189 9.87 1.95 1.59
CA GLY A 189 10.24 2.91 2.62
C GLY A 189 9.68 2.53 3.99
N GLY A 190 10.55 2.33 4.97
CA GLY A 190 10.21 1.61 6.20
C GLY A 190 9.88 0.15 5.85
N CYS A 191 8.76 -0.35 6.37
CA CYS A 191 8.18 -1.65 6.04
C CYS A 191 7.20 -1.60 4.86
N PHE A 192 6.99 -0.43 4.23
CA PHE A 192 5.96 -0.26 3.22
C PHE A 192 6.51 -0.31 1.80
N GLY A 193 5.91 -1.16 0.98
CA GLY A 193 5.95 -1.07 -0.47
C GLY A 193 4.95 -0.02 -0.99
N CYS A 194 5.15 0.47 -2.21
CA CYS A 194 4.22 1.36 -2.90
C CYS A 194 4.38 1.27 -4.42
N VAL A 195 3.39 1.83 -5.13
CA VAL A 195 3.47 2.07 -6.57
C VAL A 195 3.24 3.56 -6.82
N TYR A 196 4.25 4.27 -7.32
CA TYR A 196 4.11 5.69 -7.66
C TYR A 196 3.14 5.83 -8.84
N SER A 197 1.95 6.40 -8.62
CA SER A 197 0.93 6.51 -9.68
C SER A 197 1.29 7.52 -10.76
N VAL A 198 1.98 8.59 -10.38
CA VAL A 198 2.40 9.68 -11.26
C VAL A 198 3.87 10.01 -11.05
N ARG A 199 4.48 10.68 -12.03
CA ARG A 199 5.86 11.18 -11.91
C ARG A 199 5.90 12.35 -10.93
N GLY A 200 6.83 12.34 -9.98
CA GLY A 200 6.92 13.41 -8.98
C GLY A 200 8.00 13.21 -7.94
N ALA A 201 7.96 14.01 -6.87
CA ALA A 201 8.88 13.88 -5.75
C ALA A 201 8.63 12.56 -4.97
N GLY A 202 9.70 11.95 -4.46
CA GLY A 202 9.62 10.65 -3.79
C GLY A 202 10.81 10.39 -2.87
N GLY A 203 10.54 9.81 -1.70
CA GLY A 203 11.57 9.48 -0.71
C GLY A 203 11.84 7.98 -0.57
N TYR A 204 11.04 7.12 -1.20
CA TYR A 204 11.20 5.66 -1.05
C TYR A 204 12.34 5.17 -1.93
N GLN A 205 12.98 4.08 -1.54
CA GLN A 205 13.91 3.32 -2.37
C GLN A 205 13.19 2.83 -3.63
N MET A 206 13.80 2.88 -4.80
CA MET A 206 13.19 2.46 -6.07
C MET A 206 13.69 1.08 -6.48
N PHE A 207 12.77 0.10 -6.62
CA PHE A 207 13.13 -1.30 -6.89
C PHE A 207 12.87 -1.73 -8.33
N GLY A 208 11.96 -1.06 -9.02
CA GLY A 208 11.63 -1.37 -10.41
C GLY A 208 10.46 -0.54 -10.90
N ILE A 209 9.89 -0.93 -12.03
CA ILE A 209 8.75 -0.25 -12.65
C ILE A 209 7.71 -1.26 -13.11
N THR A 210 6.43 -0.91 -12.99
CA THR A 210 5.34 -1.68 -13.62
C THR A 210 4.86 -1.01 -14.92
N PRO A 211 4.60 -1.78 -15.99
CA PRO A 211 3.96 -1.24 -17.19
C PRO A 211 2.46 -0.98 -17.00
N MET A 212 1.89 -1.34 -15.84
CA MET A 212 0.47 -1.24 -15.51
C MET A 212 0.11 0.13 -14.88
N PRO A 213 -0.66 1.00 -15.57
CA PRO A 213 -1.29 2.15 -14.94
C PRO A 213 -2.13 1.77 -13.72
N ILE A 214 -1.94 2.51 -12.63
CA ILE A 214 -2.74 2.35 -11.41
C ILE A 214 -3.65 3.54 -11.13
N TYR A 215 -3.52 4.58 -11.96
CA TYR A 215 -4.29 5.81 -11.91
C TYR A 215 -4.50 6.32 -13.34
N ASP A 216 -5.76 6.58 -13.72
CA ASP A 216 -6.11 7.18 -15.00
C ASP A 216 -7.28 8.17 -14.83
N PRO A 217 -7.01 9.48 -14.70
CA PRO A 217 -8.06 10.49 -14.55
C PRO A 217 -8.93 10.65 -15.80
N THR A 218 -8.49 10.12 -16.94
CA THR A 218 -9.27 10.13 -18.19
C THR A 218 -10.11 8.87 -18.37
N GLN A 219 -9.92 7.86 -17.52
CA GLN A 219 -10.64 6.58 -17.51
C GLN A 219 -10.72 5.91 -18.90
N LYS A 220 -9.61 5.98 -19.66
CA LYS A 220 -9.45 5.37 -20.98
C LYS A 220 -8.90 3.95 -20.90
N VAL A 221 -8.04 3.67 -19.93
CA VAL A 221 -7.51 2.33 -19.64
C VAL A 221 -8.65 1.41 -19.20
N SER A 222 -8.75 0.22 -19.81
CA SER A 222 -9.91 -0.67 -19.76
C SER A 222 -10.34 -1.02 -18.33
N TYR A 223 -9.40 -1.49 -17.53
CA TYR A 223 -9.61 -1.88 -16.13
C TYR A 223 -9.68 -0.68 -15.15
N LEU A 224 -9.63 0.57 -15.65
CA LEU A 224 -9.82 1.81 -14.90
C LEU A 224 -11.05 2.61 -15.37
N ARG A 225 -11.90 2.02 -16.23
CA ARG A 225 -13.09 2.70 -16.77
C ARG A 225 -14.16 2.98 -15.72
N GLU A 226 -14.32 2.11 -14.73
CA GLU A 226 -15.32 2.31 -13.67
C GLU A 226 -14.84 3.29 -12.59
N PHE A 227 -13.56 3.25 -12.26
CA PHE A 227 -12.96 4.14 -11.26
C PHE A 227 -11.51 4.44 -11.60
N MET A 228 -11.12 5.72 -11.49
CA MET A 228 -9.80 6.20 -11.91
C MET A 228 -8.63 5.69 -11.06
N VAL A 229 -8.87 5.15 -9.87
CA VAL A 229 -7.85 4.59 -8.97
C VAL A 229 -7.98 3.07 -8.94
N PHE A 230 -6.90 2.36 -9.23
CA PHE A 230 -6.94 0.90 -9.36
C PHE A 230 -7.12 0.19 -8.01
N PHE A 231 -6.25 0.48 -7.05
CA PHE A 231 -6.18 -0.24 -5.77
C PHE A 231 -7.19 0.26 -4.76
N ARG A 232 -7.59 -0.64 -3.86
CA ARG A 232 -8.46 -0.37 -2.72
C ARG A 232 -7.76 -0.83 -1.43
N PRO A 233 -7.96 -0.16 -0.29
CA PRO A 233 -7.56 -0.72 0.99
C PRO A 233 -8.16 -2.13 1.16
N GLY A 234 -7.32 -3.09 1.56
CA GLY A 234 -7.66 -4.51 1.65
C GLY A 234 -7.36 -5.36 0.41
N ASP A 235 -6.97 -4.76 -0.72
CA ASP A 235 -6.49 -5.54 -1.88
C ASP A 235 -5.21 -6.31 -1.51
N ILE A 236 -5.05 -7.51 -2.07
CA ILE A 236 -3.81 -8.28 -1.98
C ILE A 236 -3.07 -8.16 -3.31
N VAL A 237 -1.75 -7.99 -3.26
CA VAL A 237 -0.88 -7.82 -4.42
C VAL A 237 0.17 -8.90 -4.44
N LYS A 238 0.36 -9.51 -5.61
CA LYS A 238 1.46 -10.41 -5.90
C LYS A 238 2.34 -9.77 -6.97
N TRP A 239 3.58 -9.43 -6.62
CA TRP A 239 4.55 -8.98 -7.62
C TRP A 239 4.96 -10.14 -8.51
N LYS A 240 4.99 -9.91 -9.82
CA LYS A 240 5.51 -10.85 -10.82
C LYS A 240 6.73 -10.20 -11.48
N PRO A 241 7.96 -10.66 -11.20
CA PRO A 241 9.13 -10.22 -11.96
C PRO A 241 8.93 -10.53 -13.45
N ILE A 242 9.28 -9.56 -14.28
CA ILE A 242 9.27 -9.68 -15.74
C ILE A 242 10.58 -9.14 -16.31
N ASP A 243 10.91 -9.54 -17.53
CA ASP A 243 12.04 -8.98 -18.25
C ASP A 243 11.63 -7.78 -19.13
N ARG A 244 12.59 -7.31 -19.94
CA ARG A 244 12.38 -6.16 -20.82
C ARG A 244 11.40 -6.46 -21.96
N GLU A 245 11.43 -7.66 -22.51
CA GLU A 245 10.57 -8.05 -23.62
C GLU A 245 9.11 -8.09 -23.17
N GLU A 246 8.85 -8.71 -22.01
CA GLU A 246 7.51 -8.74 -21.41
C GLU A 246 7.04 -7.34 -20.98
N TYR A 247 7.95 -6.47 -20.49
CA TYR A 247 7.61 -5.09 -20.16
C TYR A 247 7.14 -4.30 -21.39
N ASP A 248 7.88 -4.40 -22.49
CA ASP A 248 7.58 -3.69 -23.73
C ASP A 248 6.26 -4.22 -24.35
N ALA A 249 6.03 -5.54 -24.29
CA ALA A 249 4.79 -6.17 -24.75
C ALA A 249 3.57 -5.69 -23.95
N ILE A 250 3.64 -5.72 -22.61
CA ILE A 250 2.53 -5.27 -21.75
C ILE A 250 2.28 -3.76 -21.95
N THR A 251 3.34 -2.96 -22.10
CA THR A 251 3.21 -1.53 -22.39
C THR A 251 2.45 -1.29 -23.71
N ALA A 252 2.75 -2.06 -24.75
CA ALA A 252 2.04 -2.00 -26.03
C ALA A 252 0.57 -2.42 -25.90
N ASP A 253 0.28 -3.46 -25.11
CA ASP A 253 -1.09 -3.92 -24.85
C ASP A 253 -1.90 -2.92 -24.01
N VAL A 254 -1.29 -2.26 -23.03
CA VAL A 254 -1.91 -1.17 -22.27
C VAL A 254 -2.25 0.00 -23.21
N ALA A 255 -1.31 0.40 -24.08
CA ALA A 255 -1.54 1.48 -25.04
C ALA A 255 -2.65 1.15 -26.04
N ALA A 256 -2.77 -0.13 -26.43
CA ALA A 256 -3.83 -0.63 -27.30
C ALA A 256 -5.11 -1.02 -26.56
N ASN A 257 -5.18 -0.84 -25.24
CA ASN A 257 -6.31 -1.17 -24.39
C ASN A 257 -6.73 -2.66 -24.42
N ARG A 258 -5.74 -3.55 -24.54
CA ARG A 258 -5.90 -5.01 -24.57
C ARG A 258 -5.40 -5.70 -23.29
N TYR A 259 -4.59 -5.00 -22.48
CA TYR A 259 -4.06 -5.57 -21.25
C TYR A 259 -5.14 -5.61 -20.18
N GLU A 260 -5.33 -6.78 -19.57
CA GLU A 260 -6.15 -6.97 -18.39
C GLU A 260 -5.31 -7.61 -17.27
N PRO A 261 -5.24 -7.01 -16.07
CA PRO A 261 -4.50 -7.59 -14.96
C PRO A 261 -5.16 -8.90 -14.51
N ARG A 262 -4.34 -9.86 -14.09
CA ARG A 262 -4.85 -11.10 -13.50
C ARG A 262 -5.37 -10.79 -12.09
N ILE A 263 -6.67 -10.95 -11.92
CA ILE A 263 -7.39 -10.70 -10.65
C ILE A 263 -8.20 -11.96 -10.28
N ARG A 264 -8.20 -12.31 -8.99
CA ARG A 264 -9.08 -13.35 -8.42
C ARG A 264 -9.72 -12.86 -7.13
N LYS A 265 -10.98 -13.20 -6.91
CA LYS A 265 -11.66 -12.97 -5.63
C LYS A 265 -11.09 -13.92 -4.59
N VAL A 266 -10.83 -13.42 -3.39
CA VAL A 266 -10.32 -14.18 -2.26
C VAL A 266 -10.96 -13.67 -0.97
N THR A 267 -10.98 -14.53 0.03
CA THR A 267 -11.27 -14.13 1.40
C THR A 267 -9.95 -14.04 2.16
N PHE A 268 -9.72 -12.93 2.86
CA PHE A 268 -8.62 -12.79 3.81
C PHE A 268 -9.18 -12.74 5.23
N ASP A 269 -8.68 -13.61 6.10
CA ASP A 269 -9.06 -13.70 7.50
C ASP A 269 -7.82 -13.53 8.37
N LEU A 270 -7.81 -12.51 9.23
CA LEU A 270 -6.61 -12.14 10.00
C LEU A 270 -6.22 -13.23 11.00
N ASP A 271 -7.19 -13.87 11.64
CA ASP A 271 -6.91 -14.89 12.66
C ASP A 271 -6.33 -16.15 12.01
N SER A 272 -6.88 -16.57 10.86
CA SER A 272 -6.35 -17.67 10.04
C SER A 272 -4.95 -17.34 9.50
N PHE A 273 -4.72 -16.09 9.06
CA PHE A 273 -3.41 -15.63 8.63
C PHE A 273 -2.38 -15.70 9.76
N ASN A 274 -2.72 -15.20 10.95
CA ASN A 274 -1.81 -15.22 12.11
C ASN A 274 -1.54 -16.64 12.63
N ALA A 275 -2.47 -17.58 12.45
CA ALA A 275 -2.27 -18.98 12.82
C ALA A 275 -1.35 -19.74 11.86
N ASP A 276 -1.37 -19.40 10.57
CA ASP A 276 -0.59 -20.06 9.51
C ASP A 276 -0.35 -19.10 8.34
N ILE A 277 0.68 -18.25 8.46
CA ILE A 277 1.02 -17.22 7.47
C ILE A 277 1.39 -17.85 6.13
N ASP A 278 2.33 -18.80 6.14
CA ASP A 278 2.85 -19.40 4.92
C ASP A 278 1.78 -20.25 4.21
N GLY A 279 0.97 -21.02 4.92
CA GLY A 279 -0.13 -21.76 4.31
C GLY A 279 -1.27 -20.86 3.83
N THR A 280 -1.53 -19.73 4.50
CA THR A 280 -2.48 -18.72 3.98
C THR A 280 -1.98 -18.12 2.67
N ASN A 281 -0.70 -17.77 2.60
CA ASN A 281 -0.08 -17.28 1.37
C ASN A 281 -0.12 -18.33 0.25
N GLN A 282 0.14 -19.60 0.56
CA GLN A 282 0.06 -20.68 -0.41
C GLN A 282 -1.36 -20.77 -1.02
N ARG A 283 -2.41 -20.77 -0.19
CA ARG A 283 -3.81 -20.79 -0.66
C ARG A 283 -4.16 -19.59 -1.53
N LEU A 284 -3.61 -18.41 -1.22
CA LEU A 284 -3.77 -17.21 -2.05
C LEU A 284 -3.12 -17.40 -3.44
N MET A 285 -1.94 -18.04 -3.51
CA MET A 285 -1.26 -18.33 -4.77
C MET A 285 -1.98 -19.41 -5.59
N GLU A 286 -2.43 -20.48 -4.94
CA GLU A 286 -3.27 -21.53 -5.53
C GLU A 286 -4.51 -20.92 -6.19
N THR A 287 -5.20 -20.01 -5.48
CA THR A 287 -6.36 -19.30 -6.01
C THR A 287 -6.00 -18.39 -7.20
N LEU A 288 -4.88 -17.65 -7.11
CA LEU A 288 -4.43 -16.73 -8.16
C LEU A 288 -4.08 -17.47 -9.47
N HIS A 289 -3.39 -18.59 -9.36
CA HIS A 289 -2.83 -19.33 -10.50
C HIS A 289 -3.69 -20.52 -10.94
N GLY A 290 -4.68 -20.93 -10.15
CA GLY A 290 -5.57 -22.06 -10.45
C GLY A 290 -4.90 -23.43 -10.35
N VAL A 291 -3.95 -23.58 -9.43
CA VAL A 291 -3.21 -24.82 -9.12
C VAL A 291 -3.55 -25.32 -7.73
#